data_AF-A0A426ZSX8-F1
#
_entry.id   AF-A0A426ZSX8-F1
#
_cell.length_a   1.000
_cell.length_b   1.000
_cell.length_c   1.000
_cell.angle_alpha   90.00
_cell.angle_beta   90.00
_cell.angle_gamma   90.00
#
_symmetry.space_group_name_H-M   'P 1'
#
loop_
_entity.id
_entity.type
_entity.pdbx_description
1 polymer ?
#
loop_
_entity_poly.entity_id
_entity_poly.type
_entity_poly.pdbx_seq_one_letter_code
_entity_poly.pdbx_strand_id
1 'polypeptide(L)'
;LFRDVPVPERQALFLRKLQICAVVFDFSDTLRSAREKEVKRQTLSELVDFVQSGSGRLAEPVQEQLIGTVAINIFRCLPPASHENTGSEAADPEEEDPYLDPAWPHLQLVYELLLRFVISSDTDTKVAKRYIDHTFVLRILDLFDSEDPREREYLKTILHRIYGKFMIHRPFIRKAINNIFYRFILETQRHSGIGELLEILGSIINGFALPMKEEHKLFLVRALIPLHKPKLVGMYHQQLSYCIVQFVEKDYKLADTVVRGLLKYWPVINCQKEVLFLGELEEVLEVTQPAEFQRCMVPLFKQIARCLSSSHFQVWSSVHLLFFLVVC
;
A
#
# COMPACT_ATOMS: atom_id res chain seq x y z
N LEU A 1 -4.64 -34.05 14.36
CA LEU A 1 -3.94 -33.18 13.38
C LEU A 1 -4.33 -33.61 11.96
N PHE A 2 -4.06 -32.81 10.92
CA PHE A 2 -4.34 -33.22 9.53
C PHE A 2 -3.57 -34.48 9.08
N ARG A 3 -2.39 -34.72 9.68
CA ARG A 3 -1.55 -35.90 9.39
C ARG A 3 -2.16 -37.22 9.86
N ASP A 4 -3.05 -37.17 10.85
CA ASP A 4 -3.65 -38.35 11.48
C ASP A 4 -4.93 -38.81 10.77
N VAL A 5 -5.38 -38.05 9.76
CA VAL A 5 -6.66 -38.25 9.08
C VAL A 5 -6.44 -38.67 7.63
N PRO A 6 -7.19 -39.67 7.10
CA PRO A 6 -7.13 -40.07 5.71
C PRO A 6 -7.38 -38.89 4.76
N VAL A 7 -6.67 -38.85 3.63
CA VAL A 7 -6.79 -37.81 2.59
C VAL A 7 -8.24 -37.40 2.27
N PRO A 8 -9.21 -38.33 2.05
CA PRO A 8 -10.59 -37.93 1.72
C PRO A 8 -11.31 -37.16 2.84
N GLU A 9 -10.97 -37.40 4.10
CA GLU A 9 -11.60 -36.76 5.25
C GLU A 9 -10.97 -35.40 5.61
N ARG A 10 -9.79 -35.09 5.07
CA ARG A 10 -9.06 -33.85 5.38
C ARG A 10 -9.85 -32.59 5.00
N GLN A 11 -10.57 -32.60 3.87
CA GLN A 11 -11.41 -31.46 3.45
C GLN A 11 -12.56 -31.20 4.43
N ALA A 12 -13.21 -32.26 4.93
CA ALA A 12 -14.27 -32.14 5.92
C ALA A 12 -13.75 -31.64 7.28
N LEU A 13 -12.56 -32.12 7.69
CA LEU A 13 -11.88 -31.59 8.88
C LEU A 13 -11.52 -30.11 8.72
N PHE A 14 -11.03 -29.71 7.54
CA PHE A 14 -10.69 -28.32 7.23
C PHE A 14 -11.90 -27.41 7.39
N LEU A 15 -13.06 -27.81 6.84
CA LEU A 15 -14.33 -27.07 7.02
C LEU A 15 -14.72 -26.91 8.49
N ARG A 16 -14.66 -27.99 9.29
CA ARG A 16 -14.96 -27.91 10.73
C ARG A 16 -14.01 -26.97 11.47
N LYS A 17 -12.72 -26.99 11.13
CA LYS A 17 -11.72 -26.08 11.71
C LYS A 17 -11.99 -24.62 11.32
N LEU A 18 -12.39 -24.34 10.08
CA LEU A 18 -12.79 -22.99 9.64
C LEU A 18 -13.99 -22.45 10.44
N GLN A 19 -14.97 -23.29 10.76
CA GLN A 19 -16.12 -22.92 11.59
C GLN A 19 -15.71 -22.50 13.00
N ILE A 20 -14.75 -23.22 13.60
CA ILE A 20 -14.16 -22.84 14.90
C ILE A 20 -13.46 -21.47 14.78
N CYS A 21 -12.69 -21.27 13.71
CA CYS A 21 -11.96 -20.02 13.48
C CYS A 21 -12.86 -18.81 13.14
N ALA A 22 -14.12 -19.03 12.78
CA ALA A 22 -15.10 -17.96 12.53
C ALA A 22 -15.53 -17.23 13.82
N VAL A 23 -15.33 -17.84 15.01
CA VAL A 23 -15.62 -17.19 16.29
C VAL A 23 -14.58 -16.10 16.59
N VAL A 24 -15.01 -14.83 16.64
CA VAL A 24 -14.15 -13.68 16.97
C VAL A 24 -14.07 -13.52 18.49
N PHE A 25 -12.86 -13.38 19.03
CA PHE A 25 -12.64 -13.17 20.45
C PHE A 25 -12.28 -11.71 20.72
N ASP A 26 -12.75 -11.21 21.86
CA ASP A 26 -12.33 -9.92 22.39
C ASP A 26 -10.98 -10.06 23.12
N PHE A 27 -10.02 -9.23 22.74
CA PHE A 27 -8.67 -9.18 23.32
C PHE A 27 -8.47 -8.04 24.31
N SER A 28 -9.52 -7.27 24.62
CA SER A 28 -9.50 -6.24 25.66
C SER A 28 -9.16 -6.81 27.05
N ASP A 29 -9.63 -8.03 27.34
CA ASP A 29 -9.24 -8.82 28.50
C ASP A 29 -8.53 -10.10 28.03
N THR A 30 -7.23 -10.18 28.26
CA THR A 30 -6.38 -11.30 27.81
C THR A 30 -6.61 -12.58 28.61
N LEU A 31 -7.11 -12.49 29.85
CA LEU A 31 -7.37 -13.64 30.72
C LEU A 31 -8.70 -14.31 30.39
N ARG A 32 -9.67 -13.54 29.88
CA ARG A 32 -10.95 -14.08 29.45
C ARG A 32 -10.79 -15.01 28.24
N SER A 33 -11.31 -16.23 28.39
CA SER A 33 -11.31 -17.27 27.34
C SER A 33 -9.90 -17.61 26.81
N ALA A 34 -8.88 -17.55 27.68
CA ALA A 34 -7.48 -17.79 27.29
C ALA A 34 -7.29 -19.16 26.63
N ARG A 35 -7.98 -20.20 27.12
CA ARG A 35 -7.92 -21.56 26.55
C ARG A 35 -8.52 -21.59 25.14
N GLU A 36 -9.69 -21.00 24.93
CA GLU A 36 -10.36 -20.98 23.64
C GLU A 36 -9.59 -20.13 22.62
N LYS A 37 -9.01 -19.01 23.06
CA LYS A 37 -8.09 -18.19 22.25
C LYS A 37 -6.90 -19.01 21.77
N GLU A 38 -6.29 -19.80 22.65
CA GLU A 38 -5.16 -20.64 22.28
C GLU A 38 -5.56 -21.78 21.33
N VAL A 39 -6.72 -22.40 21.54
CA VAL A 39 -7.27 -23.41 20.63
C VAL A 39 -7.50 -22.83 19.23
N LYS A 40 -8.06 -21.62 19.12
CA LYS A 40 -8.23 -20.94 17.84
C LYS A 40 -6.88 -20.63 17.18
N ARG A 41 -5.91 -20.13 17.95
CA ARG A 41 -4.56 -19.83 17.44
C ARG A 41 -3.90 -21.08 16.84
N GLN A 42 -3.89 -22.20 17.57
CA GLN A 42 -3.33 -23.46 17.09
C GLN A 42 -4.10 -24.00 15.87
N THR A 43 -5.43 -23.86 15.86
CA THR A 43 -6.25 -24.29 14.73
C THR A 43 -5.97 -23.47 13.47
N LEU A 44 -5.83 -22.15 13.59
CA LEU A 44 -5.43 -21.28 12.48
C LEU A 44 -4.04 -21.65 11.95
N SER A 45 -3.08 -21.92 12.84
CA SER A 45 -1.73 -22.36 12.44
C SER A 45 -1.79 -23.67 11.63
N GLU A 46 -2.57 -24.66 12.07
CA GLU A 46 -2.75 -25.91 11.32
C GLU A 46 -3.39 -25.70 9.94
N LEU A 47 -4.33 -24.74 9.82
CA LEU A 47 -4.96 -24.40 8.54
C LEU A 47 -3.94 -23.75 7.58
N VAL A 48 -3.11 -22.84 8.10
CA VAL A 48 -2.02 -22.21 7.33
C VAL A 48 -1.06 -23.27 6.82
N ASP A 49 -0.58 -24.15 7.70
CA ASP A 49 0.34 -25.24 7.34
C ASP A 49 -0.26 -26.16 6.27
N PHE A 50 -1.56 -26.47 6.40
CA PHE A 50 -2.26 -27.29 5.42
C PHE A 50 -2.29 -26.63 4.04
N VAL A 51 -2.67 -25.36 3.94
CA VAL A 51 -2.71 -24.62 2.66
C VAL A 51 -1.30 -24.46 2.08
N GLN A 52 -0.31 -24.16 2.92
CA GLN A 52 1.08 -23.99 2.50
C GLN A 52 1.72 -25.29 2.01
N SER A 53 1.37 -26.43 2.61
CA SER A 53 1.94 -27.74 2.24
C SER A 53 1.55 -28.22 0.83
N GLY A 54 0.57 -27.58 0.18
CA GLY A 54 0.06 -28.02 -1.12
C GLY A 54 -0.58 -29.41 -1.06
N SER A 55 -1.14 -29.80 0.10
CA SER A 55 -1.73 -31.13 0.35
C SER A 55 -3.00 -31.46 -0.47
N GLY A 56 -3.26 -30.71 -1.54
CA GLY A 56 -4.34 -30.93 -2.49
C GLY A 56 -5.17 -29.67 -2.76
N ARG A 57 -5.81 -29.66 -3.95
CA ARG A 57 -6.74 -28.60 -4.37
C ARG A 57 -7.92 -28.50 -3.40
N LEU A 58 -8.16 -27.30 -2.86
CA LEU A 58 -9.33 -27.04 -2.02
C LEU A 58 -10.61 -27.14 -2.85
N ALA A 59 -11.60 -27.90 -2.36
CA ALA A 59 -12.91 -27.98 -3.00
C ALA A 59 -13.64 -26.62 -2.90
N GLU A 60 -14.52 -26.32 -3.86
CA GLU A 60 -15.29 -25.07 -3.91
C GLU A 60 -15.97 -24.68 -2.57
N PRO A 61 -16.71 -25.55 -1.86
CA PRO A 61 -17.32 -25.19 -0.58
C PRO A 61 -16.29 -24.87 0.51
N VAL A 62 -15.08 -25.43 0.42
CA VAL A 62 -13.99 -25.13 1.37
C VAL A 62 -13.41 -23.75 1.08
N GLN A 63 -13.30 -23.37 -0.20
CA GLN A 63 -12.85 -22.02 -0.58
C GLN A 63 -13.83 -20.94 -0.14
N GLU A 64 -15.13 -21.17 -0.34
CA GLU A 64 -16.19 -20.25 0.10
C GLU A 64 -16.11 -20.01 1.61
N GLN A 65 -16.08 -21.09 2.40
CA GLN A 65 -15.99 -20.99 3.85
C GLN A 65 -14.67 -20.37 4.31
N LEU A 66 -13.55 -20.65 3.63
CA LEU A 66 -12.27 -20.03 3.95
C LEU A 66 -12.35 -18.51 3.81
N ILE A 67 -12.82 -18.02 2.66
CA ILE A 67 -12.96 -16.58 2.41
C ILE A 67 -13.98 -15.95 3.37
N GLY A 68 -15.07 -16.64 3.67
CA GLY A 68 -16.05 -16.21 4.67
C GLY A 68 -15.45 -16.07 6.08
N THR A 69 -14.70 -17.07 6.55
CA THR A 69 -14.00 -17.03 7.83
C THR A 69 -12.97 -15.90 7.87
N VAL A 70 -12.22 -15.69 6.79
CA VAL A 70 -11.28 -14.57 6.68
C VAL A 70 -12.03 -13.24 6.79
N ALA A 71 -13.09 -13.05 6.00
CA ALA A 71 -13.88 -11.83 5.96
C ALA A 71 -14.47 -11.45 7.33
N ILE A 72 -14.99 -12.43 8.08
CA ILE A 72 -15.53 -12.23 9.44
C ILE A 72 -14.47 -11.75 10.42
N ASN A 73 -13.21 -12.19 10.27
CA ASN A 73 -12.13 -11.86 11.19
C ASN A 73 -11.46 -10.51 10.86
N ILE A 74 -11.17 -10.24 9.58
CA ILE A 74 -10.37 -9.05 9.22
C ILE A 74 -11.23 -7.80 9.02
N PHE A 75 -12.44 -7.95 8.48
CA PHE A 75 -13.24 -6.79 8.10
C PHE A 75 -14.05 -6.24 9.28
N ARG A 76 -13.38 -5.42 10.07
CA ARG A 76 -13.90 -4.73 11.25
C ARG A 76 -13.86 -3.22 11.07
N CYS A 77 -14.52 -2.49 11.96
CA CYS A 77 -14.28 -1.05 12.08
C CYS A 77 -12.89 -0.87 12.72
N LEU A 78 -12.07 -0.01 12.12
CA LEU A 78 -10.79 0.37 12.72
C LEU A 78 -11.06 1.22 13.98
N PRO A 79 -10.20 1.12 15.00
CA PRO A 79 -10.30 1.99 16.17
C PRO A 79 -10.16 3.46 15.74
N PRO A 80 -10.77 4.41 16.49
CA PRO A 80 -10.60 5.83 16.21
C PRO A 80 -9.12 6.19 16.32
N ALA A 81 -8.65 7.01 15.39
CA ALA A 81 -7.24 7.38 15.33
C ALA A 81 -6.81 8.15 16.58
N SER A 82 -5.54 8.03 16.98
CA SER A 82 -4.97 8.67 18.17
C SER A 82 -5.35 10.16 18.28
N HIS A 83 -5.24 10.88 17.15
CA HIS A 83 -5.47 12.31 17.02
C HIS A 83 -6.95 12.72 17.12
N GLU A 84 -7.90 11.81 16.86
CA GLU A 84 -9.33 12.10 17.04
C GLU A 84 -9.70 12.15 18.53
N ASN A 85 -8.93 11.47 19.37
CA ASN A 85 -9.16 11.41 20.82
C ASN A 85 -8.53 12.59 21.58
N THR A 86 -7.47 13.21 21.04
CA THR A 86 -6.72 14.27 21.73
C THR A 86 -7.19 15.69 21.41
N GLY A 87 -7.91 15.89 20.30
CA GLY A 87 -8.39 17.22 19.88
C GLY A 87 -7.29 18.24 19.57
N SER A 88 -6.02 17.82 19.57
CA SER A 88 -4.86 18.67 19.29
C SER A 88 -4.52 18.63 17.79
N GLU A 89 -4.22 19.81 17.23
CA GLU A 89 -3.59 19.87 15.91
C GLU A 89 -2.17 19.31 15.99
N ALA A 90 -1.87 18.41 15.04
CA ALA A 90 -0.55 18.03 14.56
C ALA A 90 0.55 17.90 15.63
N ALA A 91 0.46 16.86 16.47
CA ALA A 91 1.69 16.19 16.87
C ALA A 91 2.37 15.65 15.60
N ASP A 92 3.70 15.67 15.56
CA ASP A 92 4.44 15.06 14.47
C ASP A 92 4.08 13.57 14.44
N PRO A 93 3.48 13.04 13.35
CA PRO A 93 3.13 11.63 13.28
C PRO A 93 4.34 10.70 13.41
N GLU A 94 5.55 11.23 13.21
CA GLU A 94 6.80 10.50 13.42
C GLU A 94 7.11 10.29 14.91
N GLU A 95 6.51 11.05 15.82
CA GLU A 95 6.73 10.97 17.28
C GLU A 95 5.65 10.16 18.03
N GLU A 96 4.54 9.80 17.38
CA GLU A 96 3.48 9.01 18.02
C GLU A 96 3.78 7.50 17.94
N ASP A 97 3.73 6.82 19.09
CA ASP A 97 3.83 5.35 19.14
C ASP A 97 2.68 4.73 18.32
N PRO A 98 2.98 3.85 17.34
CA PRO A 98 1.94 3.27 16.51
C PRO A 98 1.03 2.36 17.33
N TYR A 99 -0.28 2.50 17.13
CA TYR A 99 -1.25 1.58 17.72
C TYR A 99 -1.00 0.15 17.22
N LEU A 100 -0.97 -0.81 18.14
CA LEU A 100 -0.82 -2.24 17.86
C LEU A 100 -2.09 -2.98 18.22
N ASP A 101 -2.68 -3.70 17.27
CA ASP A 101 -3.94 -4.40 17.49
C ASP A 101 -3.75 -5.56 18.50
N PRO A 102 -4.51 -5.61 19.61
CA PRO A 102 -4.35 -6.65 20.62
C PRO A 102 -4.80 -8.04 20.13
N ALA A 103 -5.65 -8.12 19.10
CA ALA A 103 -6.07 -9.36 18.46
C ALA A 103 -5.05 -9.89 17.42
N TRP A 104 -3.88 -9.24 17.29
CA TRP A 104 -2.82 -9.62 16.36
C TRP A 104 -2.44 -11.12 16.38
N PRO A 105 -2.37 -11.83 17.53
CA PRO A 105 -2.05 -13.26 17.53
C PRO A 105 -3.02 -14.13 16.70
N HIS A 106 -4.27 -13.68 16.52
CA HIS A 106 -5.23 -14.31 15.61
C HIS A 106 -5.19 -13.67 14.23
N LEU A 107 -5.21 -12.34 14.15
CA LEU A 107 -5.26 -11.61 12.87
C LEU A 107 -4.07 -11.95 11.97
N GLN A 108 -2.86 -12.05 12.52
CA GLN A 108 -1.67 -12.44 11.77
C GLN A 108 -1.88 -13.77 11.04
N LEU A 109 -2.42 -14.79 11.72
CA LEU A 109 -2.64 -16.11 11.13
C LEU A 109 -3.78 -16.11 10.11
N VAL A 110 -4.79 -15.24 10.30
CA VAL A 110 -5.87 -15.08 9.32
C VAL A 110 -5.35 -14.39 8.05
N TYR A 111 -4.52 -13.36 8.17
CA TYR A 111 -3.85 -12.72 7.04
C TYR A 111 -2.89 -13.68 6.33
N GLU A 112 -2.10 -14.44 7.09
CA GLU A 112 -1.24 -15.48 6.55
C GLU A 112 -2.05 -16.54 5.78
N LEU A 113 -3.18 -16.99 6.33
CA LEU A 113 -4.07 -17.94 5.65
C LEU A 113 -4.60 -17.40 4.33
N LEU A 114 -5.06 -16.14 4.31
CA LEU A 114 -5.50 -15.47 3.08
C LEU A 114 -4.34 -15.35 2.07
N LEU A 115 -3.16 -14.95 2.53
CA LEU A 115 -1.98 -14.81 1.69
C LEU A 115 -1.59 -16.15 1.04
N ARG A 116 -1.53 -17.23 1.82
CA ARG A 116 -1.23 -18.59 1.33
C ARG A 116 -2.28 -19.07 0.34
N PHE A 117 -3.55 -18.80 0.59
CA PHE A 117 -4.62 -19.09 -0.35
C PHE A 117 -4.44 -18.32 -1.68
N VAL A 118 -4.18 -17.02 -1.62
CA VAL A 118 -4.00 -16.19 -2.82
C VAL A 118 -2.74 -16.59 -3.60
N ILE A 119 -1.64 -16.96 -2.94
CA ILE A 119 -0.39 -17.37 -3.62
C ILE A 119 -0.48 -18.79 -4.19
N SER A 120 -1.24 -19.69 -3.57
CA SER A 120 -1.31 -21.10 -3.95
C SER A 120 -1.61 -21.30 -5.45
N SER A 121 -0.77 -22.08 -6.14
CA SER A 121 -0.94 -22.46 -7.55
C SER A 121 -2.19 -23.31 -7.79
N ASP A 122 -2.66 -24.03 -6.77
CA ASP A 122 -3.81 -24.93 -6.88
C ASP A 122 -5.16 -24.21 -6.81
N THR A 123 -5.14 -22.90 -6.54
CA THR A 123 -6.34 -22.08 -6.47
C THR A 123 -6.86 -21.75 -7.86
N ASP A 124 -8.02 -22.30 -8.20
CA ASP A 124 -8.71 -22.01 -9.46
C ASP A 124 -9.28 -20.58 -9.46
N THR A 125 -8.66 -19.70 -10.23
CA THR A 125 -9.05 -18.29 -10.34
C THR A 125 -10.45 -18.10 -10.92
N LYS A 126 -11.00 -19.08 -11.66
CA LYS A 126 -12.38 -19.00 -12.19
C LYS A 126 -13.42 -19.19 -11.11
N VAL A 127 -13.09 -19.96 -10.07
CA VAL A 127 -13.96 -20.22 -8.91
C VAL A 127 -13.72 -19.18 -7.84
N ALA A 128 -12.45 -18.94 -7.47
CA ALA A 128 -12.09 -18.03 -6.38
C ALA A 128 -12.56 -16.58 -6.60
N LYS A 129 -12.65 -16.10 -7.86
CA LYS A 129 -13.18 -14.76 -8.19
C LYS A 129 -14.64 -14.54 -7.82
N ARG A 130 -15.40 -15.60 -7.51
CA ARG A 130 -16.79 -15.50 -7.02
C ARG A 130 -16.84 -15.01 -5.57
N TYR A 131 -15.77 -15.27 -4.81
CA TYR A 131 -15.67 -14.96 -3.39
C TYR A 131 -14.75 -13.76 -3.12
N ILE A 132 -13.66 -13.65 -3.90
CA ILE A 132 -12.85 -12.43 -3.98
C ILE A 132 -13.48 -11.56 -5.06
N ASP A 133 -14.54 -10.84 -4.72
CA ASP A 133 -15.23 -9.92 -5.63
C ASP A 133 -14.77 -8.47 -5.40
N HIS A 134 -15.38 -7.52 -6.12
CA HIS A 134 -15.07 -6.09 -5.92
C HIS A 134 -15.39 -5.60 -4.51
N THR A 135 -16.43 -6.16 -3.86
CA THR A 135 -16.80 -5.83 -2.49
C THR A 135 -15.70 -6.23 -1.52
N PHE A 136 -15.20 -7.47 -1.64
CA PHE A 136 -14.10 -7.99 -0.85
C PHE A 136 -12.83 -7.15 -1.02
N VAL A 137 -12.48 -6.81 -2.26
CA VAL A 137 -11.32 -5.98 -2.58
C VAL A 137 -11.46 -4.56 -2.00
N LEU A 138 -12.66 -3.97 -2.07
CA LEU A 138 -12.92 -2.66 -1.47
C LEU A 138 -12.73 -2.69 0.04
N ARG A 139 -13.26 -3.71 0.72
CA ARG A 139 -13.09 -3.85 2.18
C ARG A 139 -11.62 -4.11 2.57
N ILE A 140 -10.82 -4.75 1.71
CA ILE A 140 -9.36 -4.84 1.91
C ILE A 140 -8.74 -3.44 1.82
N LEU A 141 -9.13 -2.64 0.83
CA LEU A 141 -8.62 -1.29 0.64
C LEU A 141 -8.96 -0.37 1.83
N ASP A 142 -10.16 -0.50 2.39
CA ASP A 142 -10.56 0.28 3.58
C ASP A 142 -9.67 -0.02 4.81
N LEU A 143 -9.10 -1.22 4.91
CA LEU A 143 -8.21 -1.60 6.01
C LEU A 143 -6.79 -1.01 5.90
N PHE A 144 -6.41 -0.44 4.75
CA PHE A 144 -5.10 0.25 4.63
C PHE A 144 -4.99 1.48 5.53
N ASP A 145 -6.11 1.97 6.06
CA ASP A 145 -6.10 3.06 7.04
C ASP A 145 -5.77 2.59 8.47
N SER A 146 -5.49 1.29 8.68
CA SER A 146 -5.06 0.75 9.97
C SER A 146 -3.77 1.43 10.44
N GLU A 147 -3.73 1.86 11.70
CA GLU A 147 -2.53 2.42 12.33
C GLU A 147 -1.46 1.34 12.59
N ASP A 148 -1.83 0.06 12.63
CA ASP A 148 -0.89 -1.05 12.86
C ASP A 148 -0.06 -1.33 11.58
N PRO A 149 1.25 -1.04 11.58
CA PRO A 149 2.10 -1.22 10.39
C PRO A 149 2.20 -2.69 9.97
N ARG A 150 2.03 -3.64 10.90
CA ARG A 150 2.08 -5.07 10.59
C ARG A 150 0.89 -5.50 9.76
N GLU A 151 -0.29 -4.92 10.04
CA GLU A 151 -1.51 -5.16 9.26
C GLU A 151 -1.36 -4.60 7.84
N ARG A 152 -0.85 -3.37 7.72
CA ARG A 152 -0.61 -2.73 6.41
C ARG A 152 0.37 -3.52 5.54
N GLU A 153 1.43 -4.10 6.11
CA GLU A 153 2.39 -4.91 5.36
C GLU A 153 1.75 -6.20 4.77
N TYR A 154 0.88 -6.86 5.53
CA TYR A 154 0.11 -8.01 5.04
C TYR A 154 -0.88 -7.59 3.95
N LEU A 155 -1.63 -6.51 4.17
CA LEU A 155 -2.58 -5.97 3.19
C LEU A 155 -1.88 -5.60 1.88
N LYS A 156 -0.71 -4.96 1.96
CA LYS A 156 0.13 -4.62 0.81
C LYS A 156 0.45 -5.85 -0.02
N THR A 157 1.00 -6.87 0.63
CA THR A 157 1.40 -8.10 -0.03
C THR A 157 0.19 -8.82 -0.63
N ILE A 158 -0.90 -8.96 0.11
CA ILE A 158 -2.13 -9.64 -0.33
C ILE A 158 -2.74 -8.92 -1.53
N LEU A 159 -2.92 -7.60 -1.45
CA LEU A 159 -3.52 -6.82 -2.53
C LEU A 159 -2.66 -6.87 -3.80
N HIS A 160 -1.33 -6.80 -3.68
CA HIS A 160 -0.43 -6.97 -4.82
C HIS A 160 -0.60 -8.36 -5.46
N ARG A 161 -0.67 -9.43 -4.67
CA ARG A 161 -0.91 -10.79 -5.19
C ARG A 161 -2.28 -10.93 -5.84
N ILE A 162 -3.33 -10.32 -5.27
CA ILE A 162 -4.67 -10.29 -5.87
C ILE A 162 -4.61 -9.57 -7.23
N TYR A 163 -3.97 -8.40 -7.31
CA TYR A 163 -3.81 -7.65 -8.55
C TYR A 163 -3.09 -8.46 -9.64
N GLY A 164 -2.01 -9.14 -9.27
CA GLY A 164 -1.24 -10.00 -10.17
C GLY A 164 -2.06 -11.17 -10.69
N LYS A 165 -2.70 -11.93 -9.79
CA LYS A 165 -3.39 -13.20 -10.09
C LYS A 165 -4.78 -13.01 -10.72
N PHE A 166 -5.55 -12.04 -10.25
CA PHE A 166 -6.93 -11.80 -10.69
C PHE A 166 -7.01 -10.59 -11.61
N MET A 167 -6.70 -10.81 -12.90
CA MET A 167 -6.68 -9.75 -13.91
C MET A 167 -7.98 -8.94 -14.00
N ILE A 168 -9.12 -9.56 -13.69
CA ILE A 168 -10.45 -8.92 -13.72
C ILE A 168 -10.59 -7.77 -12.73
N HIS A 169 -9.87 -7.79 -11.60
CA HIS A 169 -9.94 -6.74 -10.58
C HIS A 169 -8.99 -5.57 -10.84
N ARG A 170 -8.04 -5.69 -11.78
CA ARG A 170 -7.02 -4.65 -12.02
C ARG A 170 -7.63 -3.27 -12.30
N PRO A 171 -8.64 -3.11 -13.17
CA PRO A 171 -9.25 -1.80 -13.41
C PRO A 171 -9.93 -1.25 -12.15
N PHE A 172 -10.60 -2.11 -11.39
CA PHE A 172 -11.29 -1.73 -10.16
C PHE A 172 -10.31 -1.27 -9.07
N ILE A 173 -9.25 -2.04 -8.82
CA ILE A 173 -8.20 -1.71 -7.84
C ILE A 173 -7.58 -0.36 -8.17
N ARG A 174 -7.16 -0.13 -9.42
CA ARG A 174 -6.58 1.17 -9.83
C ARG A 174 -7.54 2.33 -9.60
N LYS A 175 -8.83 2.14 -9.93
CA LYS A 175 -9.87 3.17 -9.70
C LYS A 175 -10.09 3.44 -8.21
N ALA A 176 -10.13 2.40 -7.39
CA ALA A 176 -10.37 2.51 -5.95
C ALA A 176 -9.20 3.21 -5.24
N ILE A 177 -7.95 2.83 -5.54
CA ILE A 177 -6.75 3.50 -5.01
C ILE A 177 -6.73 4.99 -5.45
N ASN A 178 -7.08 5.27 -6.71
CA ASN A 178 -7.17 6.65 -7.18
C ASN A 178 -8.22 7.48 -6.41
N ASN A 179 -9.37 6.88 -6.09
CA ASN A 179 -10.37 7.54 -5.26
C ASN A 179 -9.88 7.80 -3.83
N ILE A 180 -9.13 6.87 -3.23
CA ILE A 180 -8.49 7.06 -1.92
C ILE A 180 -7.54 8.26 -1.98
N PHE A 181 -6.70 8.34 -3.02
CA PHE A 181 -5.78 9.47 -3.20
C PHE A 181 -6.51 10.80 -3.39
N TYR A 182 -7.59 10.83 -4.19
CA TYR A 182 -8.39 12.06 -4.32
C TYR A 182 -8.98 12.50 -2.99
N ARG A 183 -9.56 11.58 -2.22
CA ARG A 183 -10.11 11.86 -0.90
C ARG A 183 -9.04 12.37 0.07
N PHE A 184 -7.87 11.72 0.08
CA PHE A 184 -6.72 12.15 0.87
C PHE A 184 -6.24 13.56 0.49
N ILE A 185 -6.08 13.85 -0.81
CA ILE A 185 -5.58 15.14 -1.30
C ILE A 185 -6.59 16.28 -1.10
N LEU A 186 -7.89 16.01 -1.22
CA LEU A 186 -8.93 17.05 -1.25
C LEU A 186 -9.66 17.23 0.09
N GLU A 187 -9.82 16.17 0.88
CA GLU A 187 -10.70 16.18 2.05
C GLU A 187 -9.92 15.95 3.35
N THR A 188 -9.29 14.78 3.50
CA THR A 188 -8.86 14.33 4.84
C THR A 188 -7.44 14.73 5.18
N GLN A 189 -6.52 14.75 4.20
CA GLN A 189 -5.08 14.93 4.40
C GLN A 189 -4.44 13.97 5.42
N ARG A 190 -5.16 12.89 5.76
CA ARG A 190 -4.76 11.84 6.70
C ARG A 190 -5.23 10.50 6.17
N HIS A 191 -4.28 9.56 6.09
CA HIS A 191 -4.51 8.17 5.74
C HIS A 191 -3.22 7.38 6.01
N SER A 192 -3.26 6.33 6.82
CA SER A 192 -2.04 5.63 7.29
C SER A 192 -1.34 4.81 6.20
N GLY A 193 -2.09 4.32 5.21
CA GLY A 193 -1.57 3.40 4.19
C GLY A 193 -1.14 3.99 2.84
N ILE A 194 -0.88 5.31 2.75
CA ILE A 194 -0.53 5.93 1.45
C ILE A 194 0.78 5.37 0.89
N GLY A 195 1.79 5.17 1.73
CA GLY A 195 3.08 4.61 1.33
C GLY A 195 2.95 3.21 0.75
N GLU A 196 2.25 2.32 1.44
CA GLU A 196 2.05 0.93 1.01
C GLU A 196 1.24 0.85 -0.28
N LEU A 197 0.22 1.70 -0.46
CA LEU A 197 -0.52 1.80 -1.72
C LEU A 197 0.36 2.28 -2.87
N LEU A 198 1.28 3.22 -2.62
CA LEU A 198 2.26 3.69 -3.61
C LEU A 198 3.27 2.60 -3.97
N GLU A 199 3.74 1.76 -3.04
CA GLU A 199 4.63 0.63 -3.38
C GLU A 199 3.97 -0.35 -4.35
N ILE A 200 2.70 -0.67 -4.12
CA ILE A 200 1.93 -1.52 -5.04
C ILE A 200 1.83 -0.85 -6.40
N LEU A 201 1.50 0.45 -6.43
CA LEU A 201 1.41 1.21 -7.67
C LEU A 201 2.74 1.28 -8.41
N GLY A 202 3.87 1.45 -7.72
CA GLY A 202 5.20 1.44 -8.32
C GLY A 202 5.47 0.15 -9.10
N SER A 203 5.13 -1.00 -8.50
CA SER A 203 5.20 -2.30 -9.19
C SER A 203 4.26 -2.37 -10.39
N ILE A 204 3.04 -1.84 -10.27
CA ILE A 204 2.05 -1.79 -11.35
C ILE A 204 2.53 -0.92 -12.52
N ILE A 205 3.10 0.25 -12.22
CA ILE A 205 3.62 1.21 -13.21
C ILE A 205 4.77 0.59 -13.99
N ASN A 206 5.67 -0.14 -13.30
CA ASN A 206 6.73 -0.87 -13.98
C ASN A 206 6.18 -1.92 -14.98
N GLY A 207 5.01 -2.49 -14.71
CA GLY A 207 4.32 -3.44 -15.58
C GLY A 207 3.51 -2.82 -16.73
N PHE A 208 3.48 -1.49 -16.90
CA PHE A 208 2.72 -0.86 -17.98
C PHE A 208 3.29 -1.18 -19.36
N ALA A 209 2.39 -1.51 -20.28
CA ALA A 209 2.73 -1.70 -21.69
C ALA A 209 2.95 -0.35 -22.38
N LEU A 210 3.88 -0.32 -23.34
CA LEU A 210 4.12 0.83 -24.21
C LEU A 210 3.38 0.65 -25.55
N PRO A 211 2.81 1.72 -26.13
CA PRO A 211 2.72 3.07 -25.58
C PRO A 211 1.77 3.15 -24.38
N MET A 212 2.10 4.01 -23.41
CA MET A 212 1.29 4.18 -22.21
C MET A 212 -0.11 4.68 -22.53
N LYS A 213 -1.12 4.09 -21.88
CA LYS A 213 -2.51 4.51 -22.01
C LYS A 213 -2.73 5.89 -21.41
N GLU A 214 -3.67 6.64 -22.00
CA GLU A 214 -4.03 7.98 -21.54
C GLU A 214 -4.54 8.00 -20.09
N GLU A 215 -5.26 6.96 -19.66
CA GLU A 215 -5.69 6.81 -18.26
C GLU A 215 -4.51 6.83 -17.26
N HIS A 216 -3.32 6.34 -17.65
CA HIS A 216 -2.13 6.32 -16.79
C HIS A 216 -1.46 7.68 -16.75
N LYS A 217 -1.43 8.40 -17.88
CA LYS A 217 -0.94 9.79 -17.94
C LYS A 217 -1.81 10.72 -17.11
N LEU A 218 -3.13 10.57 -17.19
CA LEU A 218 -4.07 11.31 -16.35
C LEU A 218 -3.89 10.98 -14.86
N PHE A 219 -3.61 9.72 -14.51
CA PHE A 219 -3.32 9.33 -13.13
C PHE A 219 -2.08 10.03 -12.57
N LEU A 220 -0.98 10.10 -13.34
CA LEU A 220 0.22 10.86 -12.96
C LEU A 220 -0.13 12.32 -12.65
N VAL A 221 -0.81 13.00 -13.59
CA VAL A 221 -1.07 14.45 -13.47
C VAL A 221 -2.10 14.79 -12.40
N ARG A 222 -3.12 13.95 -12.22
CA ARG A 222 -4.26 14.26 -11.34
C ARG A 222 -4.15 13.67 -9.95
N ALA A 223 -3.38 12.59 -9.75
CA ALA A 223 -3.23 11.94 -8.46
C ALA A 223 -1.80 12.01 -7.93
N LEU A 224 -0.81 11.47 -8.67
CA LEU A 224 0.56 11.36 -8.15
C LEU A 224 1.24 12.73 -7.94
N ILE A 225 1.23 13.61 -8.94
CA ILE A 225 1.84 14.94 -8.78
C ILE A 225 1.17 15.73 -7.63
N PRO A 226 -0.17 15.76 -7.49
CA PRO A 226 -0.82 16.41 -6.34
C PRO A 226 -0.54 15.77 -4.97
N LEU A 227 -0.08 14.52 -4.88
CA LEU A 227 0.32 13.90 -3.60
C LEU A 227 1.54 14.56 -2.95
N HIS A 228 2.23 15.45 -3.66
CA HIS A 228 3.29 16.30 -3.08
C HIS A 228 2.73 17.50 -2.30
N LYS A 229 1.43 17.81 -2.43
CA LYS A 229 0.80 18.95 -1.76
C LYS A 229 0.68 18.80 -0.24
N PRO A 230 0.26 17.65 0.33
CA PRO A 230 0.11 17.46 1.77
C PRO A 230 1.35 17.80 2.59
N LYS A 231 1.13 18.19 3.85
CA LYS A 231 2.22 18.52 4.78
C LYS A 231 3.05 17.28 5.14
N LEU A 232 2.38 16.16 5.35
CA LEU A 232 2.95 14.88 5.78
C LEU A 232 3.55 14.06 4.62
N VAL A 233 4.06 14.72 3.58
CA VAL A 233 4.63 14.04 2.41
C VAL A 233 5.83 13.16 2.79
N GLY A 234 6.58 13.53 3.84
CA GLY A 234 7.76 12.79 4.30
C GLY A 234 7.49 11.30 4.57
N MET A 235 6.31 10.97 5.09
CA MET A 235 5.93 9.59 5.44
C MET A 235 5.85 8.64 4.23
N TYR A 236 5.61 9.17 3.03
CA TYR A 236 5.42 8.37 1.82
C TYR A 236 6.22 8.88 0.61
N HIS A 237 7.11 9.86 0.83
CA HIS A 237 7.83 10.55 -0.24
C HIS A 237 8.70 9.60 -1.05
N GLN A 238 9.41 8.68 -0.40
CA GLN A 238 10.29 7.74 -1.10
C GLN A 238 9.52 6.87 -2.09
N GLN A 239 8.35 6.36 -1.67
CA GLN A 239 7.47 5.54 -2.51
C GLN A 239 6.85 6.37 -3.64
N LEU A 240 6.56 7.65 -3.39
CA LEU A 240 6.05 8.58 -4.39
C LEU A 240 7.12 8.91 -5.44
N SER A 241 8.34 9.28 -5.03
CA SER A 241 9.48 9.55 -5.91
C SER A 241 9.73 8.35 -6.83
N TYR A 242 9.77 7.15 -6.26
CA TYR A 242 9.88 5.92 -7.05
C TYR A 242 8.79 5.81 -8.13
N CYS A 243 7.51 6.06 -7.78
CA CYS A 243 6.44 6.04 -8.78
C CYS A 243 6.63 7.09 -9.87
N ILE A 244 7.06 8.30 -9.52
CA ILE A 244 7.28 9.41 -10.46
C ILE A 244 8.42 9.09 -11.43
N VAL A 245 9.57 8.65 -10.93
CA VAL A 245 10.73 8.24 -11.73
C VAL A 245 10.35 7.12 -12.70
N GLN A 246 9.63 6.09 -12.22
CA GLN A 246 9.16 4.99 -13.07
C GLN A 246 8.25 5.47 -14.21
N PHE A 247 7.43 6.51 -14.00
CA PHE A 247 6.62 7.10 -15.08
C PHE A 247 7.50 7.76 -16.16
N VAL A 248 8.54 8.49 -15.75
CA VAL A 248 9.46 9.17 -16.68
C VAL A 248 10.32 8.16 -17.44
N GLU A 249 10.79 7.10 -16.79
CA GLU A 249 11.51 6.00 -17.46
C GLU A 249 10.66 5.31 -18.54
N LYS A 250 9.35 5.14 -18.29
CA LYS A 250 8.43 4.51 -19.26
C LYS A 250 8.11 5.43 -20.45
N ASP A 251 7.96 6.73 -20.23
CA ASP A 251 7.71 7.71 -21.29
C ASP A 251 8.42 9.03 -20.96
N TYR A 252 9.64 9.20 -21.51
CA TYR A 252 10.51 10.35 -21.25
C TYR A 252 9.84 11.71 -21.53
N LYS A 253 8.81 11.75 -22.39
CA LYS A 253 8.04 12.98 -22.68
C LYS A 253 7.28 13.51 -21.48
N LEU A 254 7.10 12.70 -20.44
CA LEU A 254 6.44 13.09 -19.19
C LEU A 254 7.36 13.90 -18.27
N ALA A 255 8.68 13.93 -18.52
CA ALA A 255 9.65 14.66 -17.69
C ALA A 255 9.28 16.14 -17.52
N ASP A 256 8.98 16.86 -18.60
CA ASP A 256 8.58 18.28 -18.53
C ASP A 256 7.31 18.47 -17.68
N THR A 257 6.35 17.54 -17.80
CA THR A 257 5.10 17.59 -17.02
C THR A 257 5.36 17.37 -15.53
N VAL A 258 6.22 16.40 -15.19
CA VAL A 258 6.62 16.10 -13.81
C VAL A 258 7.36 17.29 -13.19
N VAL A 259 8.41 17.79 -13.85
CA VAL A 259 9.23 18.90 -13.35
C VAL A 259 8.36 20.14 -13.13
N ARG A 260 7.50 20.51 -14.08
CA ARG A 260 6.56 21.64 -13.88
C ARG A 260 5.56 21.38 -12.76
N GLY A 261 5.14 20.13 -12.57
CA GLY A 261 4.28 19.70 -11.48
C GLY A 261 4.93 19.90 -10.10
N LEU A 262 6.18 19.47 -9.95
CA LEU A 262 6.97 19.67 -8.72
C LEU A 262 7.19 21.16 -8.45
N LEU A 263 7.61 21.92 -9.47
CA LEU A 263 7.80 23.37 -9.34
C LEU A 263 6.50 24.11 -8.96
N LYS A 264 5.33 23.63 -9.39
CA LYS A 264 4.03 24.20 -9.01
C LYS A 264 3.73 24.03 -7.53
N TYR A 265 4.15 22.93 -6.92
CA TYR A 265 3.91 22.62 -5.50
C TYR A 265 5.14 22.86 -4.62
N TRP A 266 6.13 23.61 -5.12
CA TRP A 266 7.40 23.83 -4.43
C TRP A 266 7.19 24.39 -3.01
N PRO A 267 7.78 23.78 -1.98
CA PRO A 267 7.67 24.26 -0.61
C PRO A 267 8.46 25.56 -0.42
N VAL A 268 7.82 26.58 0.16
CA VAL A 268 8.48 27.88 0.44
C VAL A 268 8.83 28.05 1.92
N ILE A 269 8.14 27.33 2.81
CA ILE A 269 8.22 27.53 4.26
C ILE A 269 8.82 26.30 4.98
N ASN A 270 8.67 25.11 4.42
CA ASN A 270 9.13 23.87 5.04
C ASN A 270 10.44 23.40 4.39
N CYS A 271 11.57 23.58 5.09
CA CYS A 271 12.91 23.23 4.59
C CYS A 271 13.13 21.72 4.44
N GLN A 272 12.56 20.89 5.30
CA GLN A 272 12.66 19.43 5.18
C GLN A 272 11.98 18.95 3.89
N LYS A 273 10.78 19.49 3.62
CA LYS A 273 10.06 19.22 2.37
C LYS A 273 10.81 19.73 1.14
N GLU A 274 11.51 20.86 1.27
CA GLU A 274 12.36 21.38 0.18
C GLU A 274 13.52 20.43 -0.14
N VAL A 275 14.16 19.85 0.88
CA VAL A 275 15.21 18.83 0.68
C VAL A 275 14.65 17.59 -0.03
N LEU A 276 13.45 17.12 0.35
CA LEU A 276 12.79 16.00 -0.31
C LEU A 276 12.53 16.28 -1.80
N PHE A 277 11.97 17.45 -2.12
CA PHE A 277 11.70 17.86 -3.51
C PHE A 277 12.98 17.97 -4.34
N LEU A 278 14.08 18.45 -3.74
CA LEU A 278 15.37 18.51 -4.41
C LEU A 278 15.90 17.10 -4.71
N GLY A 279 15.83 16.17 -3.75
CA GLY A 279 16.23 14.77 -3.97
C GLY A 279 15.41 14.09 -5.07
N GLU A 280 14.09 14.24 -5.06
CA GLU A 280 13.24 13.70 -6.14
C GLU A 280 13.56 14.33 -7.51
N LEU A 281 13.78 15.64 -7.53
CA LEU A 281 14.11 16.36 -8.76
C LEU A 281 15.44 15.87 -9.34
N GLU A 282 16.42 15.55 -8.50
CA GLU A 282 17.69 14.93 -8.89
C GLU A 282 17.44 13.59 -9.59
N GLU A 283 16.73 12.67 -8.95
CA GLU A 283 16.40 11.35 -9.52
C GLU A 283 15.64 11.46 -10.85
N VAL A 284 14.69 12.39 -10.96
CA VAL A 284 13.94 12.65 -12.20
C VAL A 284 14.84 13.19 -13.31
N LEU A 285 15.79 14.06 -12.98
CA LEU A 285 16.71 14.64 -13.96
C LEU A 285 17.72 13.61 -14.48
N GLU A 286 18.17 12.67 -13.64
CA GLU A 286 19.06 11.57 -14.06
C GLU A 286 18.47 10.73 -15.21
N VAL A 287 17.15 10.52 -15.21
CA VAL A 287 16.45 9.75 -16.25
C VAL A 287 15.89 10.64 -17.38
N THR A 288 16.07 11.96 -17.31
CA THR A 288 15.52 12.90 -18.29
C THR A 288 16.42 13.02 -19.53
N GLN A 289 15.83 12.90 -20.72
CA GLN A 289 16.56 13.10 -21.98
C GLN A 289 16.87 14.60 -22.22
N PRO A 290 18.02 14.92 -22.87
CA PRO A 290 18.41 16.31 -23.12
C PRO A 290 17.35 17.16 -23.83
N ALA A 291 16.62 16.57 -24.79
CA ALA A 291 15.58 17.28 -25.54
C ALA A 291 14.39 17.72 -24.66
N GLU A 292 14.03 16.92 -23.66
CA GLU A 292 12.96 17.26 -22.71
C GLU A 292 13.48 18.20 -21.62
N PHE A 293 14.73 18.04 -21.19
CA PHE A 293 15.39 18.97 -20.26
C PHE A 293 15.38 20.42 -20.76
N GLN A 294 15.67 20.64 -22.06
CA GLN A 294 15.63 21.98 -22.66
C GLN A 294 14.29 22.68 -22.50
N ARG A 295 13.17 21.94 -22.36
CA ARG A 295 11.84 22.53 -22.18
C ARG A 295 11.61 23.04 -20.76
N CYS A 296 12.19 22.39 -19.76
CA CYS A 296 11.99 22.71 -18.35
C CYS A 296 13.18 23.42 -17.68
N MET A 297 14.35 23.51 -18.33
CA MET A 297 15.57 24.07 -17.74
C MET A 297 15.40 25.50 -17.21
N VAL A 298 14.72 26.39 -17.94
CA VAL A 298 14.61 27.80 -17.55
C VAL A 298 13.82 27.97 -16.24
N PRO A 299 12.59 27.44 -16.10
CA PRO A 299 11.87 27.52 -14.83
C PRO A 299 12.57 26.75 -13.71
N LEU A 300 13.22 25.62 -14.02
CA LEU A 300 14.00 24.83 -13.06
C LEU A 300 15.15 25.64 -12.44
N PHE A 301 16.02 26.21 -13.27
CA PHE A 301 17.18 26.97 -12.79
C PHE A 301 16.78 28.25 -12.04
N LYS A 302 15.65 28.88 -12.42
CA LYS A 302 15.09 29.99 -11.64
C LYS A 302 14.72 29.59 -10.22
N GLN A 303 14.21 28.37 -10.03
CA GLN A 303 13.87 27.87 -8.71
C GLN A 303 15.13 27.47 -7.93
N ILE A 304 16.05 26.73 -8.57
CA ILE A 304 17.36 26.37 -8.00
C ILE A 304 18.11 27.62 -7.49
N ALA A 305 18.12 28.71 -8.28
CA ALA A 305 18.76 29.96 -7.89
C ALA A 305 18.16 30.58 -6.61
N ARG A 306 16.86 30.43 -6.39
CA ARG A 306 16.20 30.87 -5.13
C ARG A 306 16.59 29.98 -3.96
N CYS A 307 16.70 28.66 -4.18
CA CYS A 307 17.13 27.71 -3.16
C CYS A 307 18.60 27.96 -2.75
N LEU A 308 19.48 28.34 -3.69
CA LEU A 308 20.87 28.72 -3.42
C LEU A 308 21.01 29.97 -2.54
N SER A 309 20.02 30.86 -2.58
CA SER A 309 19.95 32.03 -1.70
C SER A 309 19.37 31.72 -0.31
N SER A 310 18.96 30.48 -0.05
CA SER A 310 18.44 30.06 1.24
C SER A 310 19.55 30.04 2.29
N SER A 311 19.26 30.57 3.48
CA SER A 311 20.18 30.53 4.62
C SER A 311 20.25 29.15 5.29
N HIS A 312 19.48 28.16 4.81
CA HIS A 312 19.41 26.83 5.40
C HIS A 312 20.47 25.89 4.82
N PHE A 313 21.42 25.43 5.66
CA PHE A 313 22.59 24.65 5.23
C PHE A 313 22.25 23.36 4.47
N GLN A 314 21.22 22.62 4.89
CA GLN A 314 20.81 21.37 4.21
C GLN A 314 20.27 21.63 2.80
N VAL A 315 19.49 22.70 2.61
CA VAL A 315 18.99 23.09 1.29
C VAL A 315 20.16 23.51 0.40
N TRP A 316 21.08 24.31 0.92
CA TRP A 316 22.27 24.74 0.19
C TRP A 316 23.14 23.56 -0.27
N SER A 317 23.34 22.56 0.60
CA SER A 317 24.17 21.38 0.30
C SER A 317 23.53 20.48 -0.77
N SER A 318 22.22 20.21 -0.67
CA SER A 318 21.49 19.42 -1.66
C SER A 318 21.48 20.11 -3.04
N VAL A 319 21.32 21.43 -3.08
CA VAL A 319 21.33 22.17 -4.35
C VAL A 319 22.72 22.18 -5.01
N HIS A 320 23.78 22.21 -4.21
CA HIS A 320 25.14 22.17 -4.74
C HIS A 320 25.42 20.87 -5.51
N LEU A 321 24.97 19.73 -4.99
CA LEU A 321 25.09 18.42 -5.65
C LEU A 321 24.33 18.39 -6.99
N LEU A 322 23.09 18.87 -7.00
CA LEU A 322 22.25 19.02 -8.19
C LEU A 322 22.88 19.91 -9.26
N PHE A 323 23.51 21.01 -8.86
CA PHE A 323 24.18 21.92 -9.80
C PHE A 323 25.37 21.23 -10.49
N PHE A 324 26.11 20.38 -9.79
CA PHE A 324 27.19 19.57 -10.40
C PHE A 324 26.65 18.54 -11.40
N LEU A 325 25.53 17.86 -11.08
CA LEU A 325 24.91 16.87 -11.96
C LEU A 325 24.36 17.44 -13.27
N VAL A 326 23.88 18.69 -13.24
CA VAL A 326 23.25 19.33 -14.42
C VAL A 326 24.27 20.10 -15.28
N VAL A 327 25.40 20.52 -14.71
CA VAL A 327 26.38 21.39 -15.39
C VAL A 327 27.63 20.64 -15.88
N CYS A 328 27.94 19.45 -15.33
CA CYS A 328 29.03 18.59 -15.78
C CYS A 328 28.57 17.51 -16.77
#